data_AF-A0A2V8TFU7-F1
#
_entry.id   AF-A0A2V8TFU7-F1
#
_cell.length_a   1.000
_cell.length_b   1.000
_cell.length_c   1.000
_cell.angle_alpha   90.00
_cell.angle_beta   90.00
_cell.angle_gamma   90.00
#
_symmetry.space_group_name_H-M   'P 1'
#
loop_
_entity.id
_entity.type
_entity.pdbx_description
1 polymer ?
#
loop_
_entity_poly.entity_id
_entity_poly.type
_entity_poly.pdbx_seq_one_letter_code
_entity_poly.pdbx_strand_id
1 'polypeptide(L)'
;MPRRRNRSSRIQKAAKTAIAAIRNLANSIEDLGAAIPAAVAAGRNQMRGRGGTRRRRRLSAKAKAFLKLQGQYLGLMRHLPQRQRAKVKALKAKKGYPAAIKEAVRLRVR
;
A
#
# COMPACT_ATOMS: atom_id res chain seq x y z
N MET A 1 -8.98 62.44 -39.96
CA MET A 1 -9.82 61.32 -39.48
C MET A 1 -9.23 59.97 -39.90
N PRO A 2 -8.69 59.11 -39.01
CA PRO A 2 -8.43 57.70 -39.36
C PRO A 2 -8.85 56.71 -38.25
N ARG A 3 -9.90 55.88 -38.47
CA ARG A 3 -10.31 54.81 -37.52
C ARG A 3 -10.80 53.48 -38.14
N ARG A 4 -10.33 53.09 -39.35
CA ARG A 4 -10.78 51.84 -40.01
C ARG A 4 -9.77 50.69 -40.10
N ARG A 5 -8.46 50.90 -39.92
CA ARG A 5 -7.44 49.83 -40.08
C ARG A 5 -7.35 48.80 -38.94
N ASN A 6 -7.90 49.08 -37.75
CA ASN A 6 -7.66 48.24 -36.55
C ASN A 6 -8.71 47.17 -36.24
N ARG A 7 -9.88 47.16 -36.90
CA ARG A 7 -10.94 46.14 -36.64
C ARG A 7 -10.67 44.82 -37.36
N SER A 8 -10.21 44.88 -38.61
CA SER A 8 -9.95 43.68 -39.43
C SER A 8 -8.85 42.80 -38.85
N SER A 9 -7.76 43.40 -38.35
CA SER A 9 -6.65 42.67 -37.71
C SER A 9 -7.04 42.00 -36.39
N ARG A 10 -7.99 42.55 -35.62
CA ARG A 10 -8.51 41.93 -34.39
C ARG A 10 -9.40 40.72 -34.69
N ILE A 11 -10.25 40.82 -35.72
CA ILE A 11 -11.12 39.72 -36.16
C ILE A 11 -10.26 38.56 -36.70
N GLN A 12 -9.22 38.86 -37.49
CA GLN A 12 -8.28 37.85 -37.98
C GLN A 12 -7.50 37.17 -36.84
N LYS A 13 -7.09 37.91 -35.81
CA LYS A 13 -6.44 37.34 -34.63
C LYS A 13 -7.39 36.42 -33.85
N ALA A 14 -8.63 36.86 -33.61
CA ALA A 14 -9.64 36.05 -32.93
C ALA A 14 -9.96 34.76 -33.69
N ALA A 15 -10.08 34.81 -35.02
CA ALA A 15 -10.29 33.63 -35.85
C ALA A 15 -9.11 32.64 -35.78
N LYS A 16 -7.86 33.14 -35.79
CA LYS A 16 -6.67 32.29 -35.62
C LYS A 16 -6.62 31.61 -34.26
N THR A 17 -6.97 32.32 -33.19
CA THR A 17 -7.03 31.76 -31.84
C THR A 17 -8.14 30.70 -31.72
N ALA A 18 -9.31 30.95 -32.31
CA ALA A 18 -10.40 29.97 -32.33
C ALA A 18 -10.00 28.69 -33.09
N ILE A 19 -9.36 28.81 -34.24
CA ILE A 19 -8.88 27.66 -35.02
C ILE A 19 -7.82 26.86 -34.23
N ALA A 20 -6.90 27.54 -33.55
CA ALA A 20 -5.90 26.87 -32.72
C ALA A 20 -6.53 26.12 -31.53
N ALA A 21 -7.53 26.73 -30.89
CA ALA A 21 -8.27 26.09 -29.79
C ALA A 21 -9.02 24.83 -30.25
N ILE A 22 -9.66 24.88 -31.42
CA ILE A 22 -10.36 23.73 -32.01
C ILE A 22 -9.39 22.59 -32.32
N ARG A 23 -8.20 22.89 -32.86
CA ARG A 23 -7.17 21.87 -33.12
C ARG A 23 -6.66 21.22 -31.84
N ASN A 24 -6.42 22.01 -30.80
CA ASN A 24 -5.97 21.48 -29.51
C ASN A 24 -7.05 20.57 -28.87
N LEU A 25 -8.33 20.93 -29.02
CA LEU A 25 -9.43 20.10 -28.56
C LEU A 25 -9.49 18.76 -29.33
N ALA A 26 -9.34 18.80 -30.65
CA ALA A 26 -9.34 17.59 -31.48
C ALA A 26 -8.22 16.62 -31.07
N ASN A 27 -7.00 17.12 -30.91
CA ASN A 27 -5.85 16.32 -30.46
C ASN A 27 -6.09 15.72 -29.07
N SER A 28 -6.68 16.49 -28.14
CA SER A 28 -6.99 16.01 -26.79
C SER A 28 -8.04 14.89 -26.79
N ILE A 29 -9.00 14.93 -27.72
CA ILE A 29 -10.02 13.88 -27.86
C ILE A 29 -9.39 12.60 -28.42
N GLU A 30 -8.46 12.71 -29.38
CA GLU A 30 -7.73 11.55 -29.92
C GLU A 30 -6.85 10.89 -28.85
N ASP A 31 -6.13 11.68 -28.05
CA ASP A 31 -5.31 11.19 -26.94
C ASP A 31 -6.14 10.45 -25.88
N LEU A 32 -7.32 10.98 -25.54
CA LEU A 32 -8.26 10.31 -24.63
C LEU A 32 -8.80 9.01 -25.22
N GLY A 33 -9.08 8.97 -26.52
CA GLY A 33 -9.50 7.77 -27.23
C GLY A 33 -8.47 6.64 -27.14
N ALA A 34 -7.18 6.96 -27.18
CA ALA A 34 -6.09 5.99 -27.02
C ALA A 34 -5.86 5.57 -25.56
N ALA A 35 -6.09 6.47 -24.59
CA ALA A 35 -5.84 6.21 -23.17
C ALA A 35 -6.89 5.29 -22.50
N ILE A 36 -8.15 5.36 -22.93
CA ILE A 36 -9.26 4.60 -22.32
C ILE A 36 -9.07 3.08 -22.43
N PRO A 37 -8.75 2.49 -23.61
CA PRO A 37 -8.53 1.05 -23.74
C PRO A 37 -7.37 0.54 -22.88
N ALA A 38 -6.28 1.31 -22.79
CA ALA A 38 -5.11 0.96 -21.98
C ALA A 38 -5.43 0.94 -20.48
N ALA A 39 -6.19 1.93 -19.99
CA ALA A 39 -6.64 1.98 -18.59
C ALA A 39 -7.58 0.81 -18.23
N VAL A 40 -8.50 0.46 -19.13
CA VAL A 40 -9.42 -0.68 -18.95
C VAL A 40 -8.67 -2.02 -18.93
N ALA A 41 -7.66 -2.20 -19.80
CA ALA A 41 -6.82 -3.39 -19.83
C ALA A 41 -5.97 -3.53 -18.56
N ALA A 42 -5.38 -2.43 -18.08
CA ALA A 42 -4.58 -2.41 -16.86
C ALA A 42 -5.41 -2.78 -15.62
N GLY A 43 -6.65 -2.28 -15.52
CA GLY A 43 -7.57 -2.62 -14.42
C GLY A 43 -7.94 -4.11 -14.39
N ARG A 44 -8.15 -4.74 -15.56
CA ARG A 44 -8.50 -6.17 -15.67
C ARG A 44 -7.36 -7.11 -15.24
N ASN A 45 -6.11 -6.75 -15.51
CA ASN A 45 -4.95 -7.56 -15.13
C ASN A 45 -4.68 -7.54 -13.62
N GLN A 46 -5.00 -6.45 -12.91
CA GLN A 46 -4.80 -6.37 -11.46
C GLN A 46 -5.75 -7.30 -10.67
N MET A 47 -6.94 -7.60 -11.20
CA MET A 47 -7.90 -8.48 -10.53
C MET A 47 -7.59 -9.98 -10.67
N ARG A 48 -6.92 -10.40 -11.75
CA ARG A 48 -6.65 -11.82 -12.01
C ARG A 48 -5.46 -12.40 -11.22
N GLY A 49 -4.64 -11.57 -10.58
CA GLY A 49 -3.44 -12.01 -9.86
C GLY A 49 -3.64 -12.51 -8.42
N ARG A 50 -4.86 -12.46 -7.86
CA ARG A 50 -5.11 -12.74 -6.41
C ARG A 50 -5.72 -14.10 -6.08
N GLY A 51 -5.96 -14.96 -7.07
CA GLY A 51 -6.69 -16.23 -6.90
C GLY A 51 -5.84 -17.49 -6.75
N GLY A 52 -4.53 -17.38 -6.51
CA GLY A 52 -3.69 -18.56 -6.29
C GLY A 52 -3.96 -19.16 -4.92
N THR A 53 -4.50 -20.39 -4.85
CA THR A 53 -4.61 -21.18 -3.62
C THR A 53 -3.22 -21.28 -2.99
N ARG A 54 -2.97 -20.45 -1.96
CA ARG A 54 -1.67 -20.37 -1.29
C ARG A 54 -1.35 -21.75 -0.73
N ARG A 55 -0.49 -22.50 -1.42
CA ARG A 55 -0.08 -23.85 -1.01
C ARG A 55 0.49 -23.75 0.40
N ARG A 56 -0.21 -24.32 1.39
CA ARG A 56 0.22 -24.29 2.80
C ARG A 56 1.54 -25.06 2.91
N ARG A 57 2.66 -24.33 3.03
CA ARG A 57 3.98 -24.94 3.21
C ARG A 57 3.96 -25.76 4.50
N ARG A 58 4.31 -27.05 4.40
CA ARG A 58 4.43 -27.92 5.58
C ARG A 58 5.64 -27.46 6.39
N LEU A 59 5.39 -27.04 7.63
CA LEU A 59 6.44 -26.59 8.54
C LEU A 59 7.29 -27.77 9.03
N SER A 60 8.60 -27.58 9.12
CA SER A 60 9.51 -28.54 9.74
C SER A 60 9.21 -28.69 11.24
N ALA A 61 9.61 -29.81 11.85
CA ALA A 61 9.41 -30.06 13.28
C ALA A 61 10.05 -28.95 14.15
N LYS A 62 11.24 -28.47 13.78
CA LYS A 62 11.94 -27.37 14.45
C LYS A 62 11.13 -26.06 14.38
N ALA A 63 10.56 -25.74 13.21
CA ALA A 63 9.73 -24.55 13.04
C ALA A 63 8.43 -24.65 13.88
N LYS A 64 7.81 -25.83 13.95
CA LYS A 64 6.65 -26.07 14.82
C LYS A 64 6.99 -25.88 16.29
N ALA A 65 8.12 -26.41 16.76
CA ALA A 65 8.57 -26.26 18.14
C ALA A 65 8.83 -24.79 18.49
N PHE A 66 9.48 -24.05 17.59
CA PHE A 66 9.71 -22.61 17.76
C PHE A 66 8.40 -21.83 17.86
N LEU A 67 7.44 -22.09 16.96
CA LEU A 67 6.13 -21.43 16.98
C LEU A 67 5.34 -21.74 18.26
N LYS A 68 5.45 -22.97 18.80
CA LYS A 68 4.86 -23.32 20.10
C LYS A 68 5.43 -22.46 21.23
N LEU A 69 6.76 -22.32 21.30
CA LEU A 69 7.42 -21.47 22.30
C LEU A 69 7.03 -20.00 22.14
N GLN A 70 7.01 -19.51 20.90
CA GLN A 70 6.58 -18.14 20.61
C GLN A 70 5.11 -17.91 21.01
N GLY A 71 4.22 -18.84 20.70
CA GLY A 71 2.81 -18.78 21.06
C GLY A 71 2.60 -18.75 22.57
N GLN A 72 3.27 -19.63 23.32
CA GLN A 72 3.23 -19.64 24.79
C GLN A 72 3.72 -18.32 25.38
N TYR A 73 4.85 -17.81 24.89
CA TYR A 73 5.39 -16.51 25.30
C TYR A 73 4.40 -15.36 25.06
N LEU A 74 3.81 -15.30 23.86
CA LEU A 74 2.82 -14.27 23.51
C LEU A 74 1.57 -14.37 24.37
N GLY A 75 1.08 -15.59 24.61
CA GLY A 75 -0.07 -15.85 25.47
C GLY A 75 0.14 -15.35 26.88
N LEU A 76 1.30 -15.65 27.49
CA LEU A 76 1.62 -15.14 28.82
C LEU A 76 1.72 -13.62 28.83
N MET A 77 2.43 -13.02 27.86
CA MET A 77 2.65 -11.58 27.82
C MET A 77 1.36 -10.74 27.74
N ARG A 78 0.27 -11.28 27.19
CA ARG A 78 -1.03 -10.57 27.09
C ARG A 78 -1.56 -10.15 28.45
N HIS A 79 -1.37 -10.96 29.48
CA HIS A 79 -1.95 -10.74 30.81
C HIS A 79 -1.03 -9.98 31.77
N LEU A 80 0.25 -9.77 31.41
CA LEU A 80 1.19 -9.06 32.30
C LEU A 80 1.07 -7.53 32.16
N PRO A 81 1.17 -6.76 33.26
CA PRO A 81 1.31 -5.30 33.23
C PRO A 81 2.64 -4.85 32.60
N GLN A 82 2.68 -3.61 32.12
CA GLN A 82 3.80 -3.08 31.31
C GLN A 82 5.17 -3.21 31.98
N ARG A 83 5.27 -2.94 33.28
CA ARG A 83 6.52 -3.06 34.06
C ARG A 83 7.07 -4.50 34.05
N GLN A 84 6.18 -5.49 34.15
CA GLN A 84 6.57 -6.90 34.12
C GLN A 84 6.93 -7.36 32.70
N ARG A 85 6.23 -6.88 31.67
CA ARG A 85 6.58 -7.14 30.26
C ARG A 85 8.00 -6.71 29.94
N ALA A 86 8.45 -5.56 30.44
CA ALA A 86 9.82 -5.07 30.24
C ALA A 86 10.87 -6.05 30.79
N LYS A 87 10.67 -6.56 32.01
CA LYS A 87 11.55 -7.56 32.64
C LYS A 87 11.63 -8.85 31.81
N VAL A 88 10.48 -9.37 31.38
CA VAL A 88 10.42 -10.60 30.57
C VAL A 88 11.06 -10.41 29.20
N LYS A 89 10.88 -9.25 28.54
CA LYS A 89 11.55 -8.93 27.27
C LYS A 89 13.07 -8.88 27.41
N ALA A 90 13.57 -8.24 28.47
CA ALA A 90 15.00 -8.20 28.76
C ALA A 90 15.56 -9.61 28.99
N LEU A 91 14.81 -10.47 29.69
CA LEU A 91 15.23 -11.85 29.95
C LEU A 91 15.19 -12.72 28.67
N LYS A 92 14.22 -12.49 27.77
CA LYS A 92 14.18 -13.12 26.45
C LYS A 92 15.40 -12.77 25.61
N ALA A 93 15.82 -11.50 25.60
CA ALA A 93 16.99 -11.06 24.84
C ALA A 93 18.29 -11.74 25.35
N LYS A 94 18.39 -11.96 26.66
CA LYS A 94 19.58 -12.57 27.27
C LYS A 94 19.62 -14.10 27.21
N LYS A 95 18.48 -14.77 27.44
CA LYS A 95 18.41 -16.24 27.67
C LYS A 95 17.43 -16.98 26.76
N GLY A 96 16.74 -16.27 25.86
CA GLY A 96 15.78 -16.86 24.92
C GLY A 96 14.39 -17.14 25.50
N TYR A 97 13.56 -17.85 24.71
CA TYR A 97 12.16 -18.11 25.03
C TYR A 97 11.92 -18.94 26.30
N PRO A 98 12.64 -20.05 26.57
CA PRO A 98 12.32 -20.92 27.71
C PRO A 98 12.43 -20.19 29.05
N ALA A 99 13.50 -19.43 29.25
CA ALA A 99 13.73 -18.65 30.46
C ALA A 99 12.67 -17.53 30.61
N ALA A 100 12.34 -16.85 29.51
CA ALA A 100 11.33 -15.80 29.51
C ALA A 100 9.93 -16.32 29.84
N ILE A 101 9.57 -17.50 29.34
CA ILE A 101 8.31 -18.18 29.66
C ILE A 101 8.25 -18.52 31.16
N LYS A 102 9.31 -19.11 31.72
CA LYS A 102 9.37 -19.47 33.14
C LYS A 102 9.15 -18.24 34.04
N GLU A 103 9.79 -17.13 33.70
CA GLU A 103 9.63 -15.88 34.45
C GLU A 103 8.23 -15.27 34.26
N ALA A 104 7.68 -15.30 33.04
CA ALA A 104 6.33 -14.81 32.78
C ALA A 104 5.25 -15.61 33.51
N VAL A 105 5.41 -16.93 33.65
CA VAL A 105 4.52 -17.78 34.47
C VAL A 105 4.58 -17.35 35.94
N ARG A 106 5.79 -17.15 36.49
CA ARG A 106 5.96 -16.70 37.88
C ARG A 106 5.30 -15.34 38.13
N LEU A 107 5.43 -14.41 37.19
CA LEU A 107 4.89 -13.06 37.30
C LEU A 107 3.37 -12.98 37.11
N ARG A 108 2.76 -13.96 36.43
CA ARG A 108 1.30 -14.03 36.22
C ARG A 108 0.54 -14.52 37.46
N VAL A 109 1.17 -15.35 38.29
CA VAL A 109 0.53 -15.97 39.47
C VAL A 109 0.58 -15.06 40.70
N ARG A 110 1.35 -13.97 40.65
CA ARG A 110 1.44 -12.94 41.69
C ARG A 110 0.56 -11.75 41.35
#